data_AF-A0A7S4SLX4-F1
#
_entry.id   AF-A0A7S4SLX4-F1
#
_cell.length_a   1.000
_cell.length_b   1.000
_cell.length_c   1.000
_cell.angle_alpha   90.00
_cell.angle_beta   90.00
_cell.angle_gamma   90.00
#
_symmetry.space_group_name_H-M   'P 1'
#
loop_
_entity.id
_entity.type
_entity.pdbx_description
1 polymer ?
#
loop_
_entity_poly.entity_id
_entity_poly.type
_entity_poly.pdbx_seq_one_letter_code
_entity_poly.pdbx_strand_id
1 'polypeptide(L)'
;KILQTRWSIIQAIKSDVRVLTETFPCLSKIIGELTSTPAEVHFRAAQNRFKFIFQMFVRAIATTSNPLVLFLDDLQWADELSLRIISALIRDTENTGFLFIGSYRDNEVAPSDLLPILMNELEASKV
;
A
#
# COMPACT_ATOMS: atom_id res chain seq x y z
N LYS A 1 -3.96 -13.12 -17.91
CA LYS A 1 -3.31 -12.12 -17.03
C LYS A 1 -4.14 -11.82 -15.78
N ILE A 2 -5.38 -11.35 -15.91
CA ILE A 2 -6.29 -11.05 -14.75
C ILE A 2 -6.51 -12.25 -13.82
N LEU A 3 -6.74 -13.46 -14.35
CA LEU A 3 -6.95 -14.67 -13.52
C LEU A 3 -5.72 -15.02 -12.66
N GLN A 4 -4.52 -14.85 -13.21
CA GLN A 4 -3.26 -15.09 -12.49
C GLN A 4 -3.08 -14.07 -11.36
N THR A 5 -3.28 -12.79 -11.66
CA THR A 5 -3.20 -11.70 -10.67
C THR A 5 -4.21 -11.91 -9.55
N ARG A 6 -5.45 -12.28 -9.88
CA ARG A 6 -6.49 -12.62 -8.91
C ARG A 6 -6.04 -13.77 -8.00
N TRP A 7 -5.50 -14.84 -8.56
CA TRP A 7 -5.02 -15.98 -7.78
C TRP A 7 -3.89 -15.57 -6.83
N SER A 8 -2.90 -14.82 -7.30
CA SER A 8 -1.80 -14.31 -6.48
C SER A 8 -2.30 -13.44 -5.32
N ILE A 9 -3.25 -12.54 -5.58
CA ILE A 9 -3.85 -11.68 -4.54
C ILE A 9 -4.56 -12.52 -3.46
N ILE A 10 -5.37 -13.50 -3.88
CA ILE A 10 -6.11 -14.36 -2.94
C ILE A 10 -5.15 -15.21 -2.10
N GLN A 11 -4.06 -15.73 -2.69
CA GLN A 11 -3.07 -16.51 -1.94
C GLN A 11 -2.28 -15.67 -0.94
N ALA A 12 -1.93 -14.44 -1.30
CA ALA A 12 -1.15 -13.54 -0.45
C ALA A 12 -1.96 -13.02 0.75
N ILE A 13 -3.26 -12.76 0.55
CA ILE A 13 -4.10 -12.04 1.53
C ILE A 13 -5.13 -12.97 2.21
N LYS A 14 -5.46 -14.10 1.60
CA LYS A 14 -6.34 -15.14 2.14
C LYS A 14 -7.72 -14.61 2.58
N SER A 15 -8.08 -14.75 3.84
CA SER A 15 -9.36 -14.32 4.42
C SER A 15 -9.51 -12.81 4.50
N ASP A 16 -8.41 -12.07 4.38
CA ASP A 16 -8.37 -10.65 4.73
C ASP A 16 -8.66 -9.73 3.55
N VAL A 17 -8.92 -10.32 2.37
CA VAL A 17 -9.19 -9.60 1.13
C VAL A 17 -10.35 -8.64 1.28
N ARG A 18 -11.34 -8.99 2.13
CA ARG A 18 -12.52 -8.16 2.33
C ARG A 18 -12.20 -6.80 2.95
N VAL A 19 -11.17 -6.72 3.79
CA VAL A 19 -10.68 -5.46 4.38
C VAL A 19 -10.26 -4.49 3.27
N LEU A 20 -9.62 -4.99 2.20
CA LEU A 20 -9.26 -4.15 1.06
C LEU A 20 -10.46 -3.76 0.21
N THR A 21 -11.43 -4.65 -0.02
CA THR A 21 -12.59 -4.33 -0.84
C THR A 21 -13.56 -3.38 -0.14
N GLU A 22 -13.57 -3.33 1.19
CA GLU A 22 -14.33 -2.32 1.96
C GLU A 22 -13.73 -0.92 1.81
N THR A 23 -12.39 -0.81 1.78
CA THR A 23 -11.71 0.48 1.55
C THR A 23 -11.66 0.87 0.07
N PHE A 24 -11.46 -0.10 -0.82
CA PHE A 24 -11.35 0.11 -2.27
C PHE A 24 -12.37 -0.77 -3.01
N PRO A 25 -13.64 -0.34 -3.10
CA PRO A 25 -14.72 -1.13 -3.72
C PRO A 25 -14.44 -1.56 -5.17
N CYS A 26 -13.60 -0.80 -5.88
CA CYS A 26 -13.19 -1.13 -7.24
C CYS A 26 -12.40 -2.45 -7.33
N LEU A 27 -11.69 -2.86 -6.27
CA LEU A 27 -10.95 -4.12 -6.23
C LEU A 27 -11.86 -5.34 -6.32
N SER A 28 -13.13 -5.23 -5.92
CA SER A 28 -14.12 -6.31 -6.07
C SER A 28 -14.30 -6.74 -7.53
N LYS A 29 -14.07 -5.85 -8.51
CA LYS A 29 -14.12 -6.19 -9.95
C LYS A 29 -12.95 -7.07 -10.39
N ILE A 30 -11.81 -6.98 -9.71
CA ILE A 30 -10.60 -7.74 -10.00
C ILE A 30 -10.62 -9.06 -9.21
N ILE A 31 -10.99 -8.98 -7.94
CA ILE A 31 -10.91 -10.10 -7.00
C ILE A 31 -12.18 -10.97 -7.01
N GLY A 32 -13.30 -10.44 -7.52
CA GLY A 32 -14.62 -11.07 -7.53
C GLY A 32 -15.34 -10.99 -6.19
N GLU A 33 -16.57 -11.52 -6.16
CA GLU A 33 -17.36 -11.62 -4.93
C GLU A 33 -16.68 -12.57 -3.93
N LEU A 34 -16.48 -12.08 -2.71
CA LEU A 34 -15.89 -12.83 -1.61
C LEU A 34 -17.01 -13.22 -0.66
N THR A 35 -17.16 -14.52 -0.39
CA THR A 35 -18.25 -15.05 0.43
C THR A 35 -17.95 -15.05 1.93
N SER A 36 -16.74 -14.67 2.35
CA SER A 36 -16.32 -14.72 3.76
C SER A 36 -16.56 -13.40 4.51
N THR A 37 -17.01 -13.54 5.77
CA THR A 37 -17.15 -12.43 6.72
C THR A 37 -15.78 -12.07 7.31
N PRO A 38 -15.39 -10.78 7.40
CA PRO A 38 -14.17 -10.42 8.12
C PRO A 38 -14.36 -10.74 9.60
N ALA A 39 -13.33 -11.29 10.25
CA ALA A 39 -13.31 -11.35 11.71
C ALA A 39 -13.33 -9.92 12.28
N GLU A 40 -14.18 -9.68 13.29
CA GLU A 40 -14.21 -8.39 14.01
C GLU A 40 -12.83 -8.10 14.62
N VAL A 41 -12.29 -6.91 14.36
CA VAL A 41 -10.99 -6.49 14.88
C VAL A 41 -11.08 -5.08 15.45
N HIS A 42 -10.49 -4.87 16.62
CA HIS A 42 -10.39 -3.56 17.28
C HIS A 42 -9.70 -2.51 16.39
N PHE A 43 -10.11 -1.23 16.51
CA PHE A 43 -9.70 -0.13 15.62
C PHE A 43 -8.18 0.01 15.37
N ARG A 44 -7.34 -0.02 16.41
CA ARG A 44 -5.87 0.07 16.23
C ARG A 44 -5.29 -1.17 15.55
N ALA A 45 -5.84 -2.34 15.85
CA ALA A 45 -5.48 -3.56 15.13
C ALA A 45 -5.95 -3.50 13.67
N ALA A 46 -7.04 -2.78 13.37
CA ALA A 46 -7.53 -2.59 12.00
C ALA A 46 -6.58 -1.77 11.12
N GLN A 47 -5.97 -0.68 11.62
CA GLN A 47 -5.00 0.11 10.84
C GLN A 47 -3.72 -0.67 10.52
N ASN A 48 -3.13 -1.32 11.53
CA ASN A 48 -1.94 -2.16 11.33
C ASN A 48 -2.23 -3.35 10.41
N ARG A 49 -3.42 -3.96 10.55
CA ARG A 49 -3.88 -5.03 9.68
C ARG A 49 -4.05 -4.53 8.24
N PHE A 50 -4.69 -3.39 8.02
CA PHE A 50 -4.83 -2.80 6.70
C PHE A 50 -3.47 -2.54 6.05
N LYS A 51 -2.54 -1.91 6.79
CA LYS A 51 -1.17 -1.66 6.33
C LYS A 51 -0.48 -2.94 5.87
N PHE A 52 -0.50 -3.99 6.70
CA PHE A 52 0.09 -5.28 6.37
C PHE A 52 -0.56 -5.92 5.13
N ILE A 53 -1.89 -5.93 5.08
CA ILE A 53 -2.64 -6.48 3.95
C ILE A 53 -2.32 -5.72 2.66
N PHE A 54 -2.24 -4.40 2.72
CA PHE A 54 -1.92 -3.57 1.56
C PHE A 54 -0.49 -3.83 1.06
N GLN A 55 0.48 -4.01 1.96
CA GLN A 55 1.83 -4.47 1.58
C GLN A 55 1.79 -5.84 0.88
N MET A 56 1.06 -6.82 1.44
CA MET A 56 0.92 -8.14 0.80
C MET A 56 0.25 -8.06 -0.57
N PHE A 57 -0.76 -7.21 -0.70
CA PHE A 57 -1.43 -6.93 -1.97
C PHE A 57 -0.45 -6.41 -3.02
N VAL A 58 0.33 -5.37 -2.67
CA VAL A 58 1.31 -4.79 -3.58
C VAL A 58 2.36 -5.83 -3.97
N ARG A 59 2.93 -6.58 -3.02
CA ARG A 59 3.88 -7.67 -3.32
C ARG A 59 3.31 -8.71 -4.30
N ALA A 60 2.02 -9.04 -4.17
CA ALA A 60 1.38 -10.05 -5.00
C ALA A 60 1.25 -9.62 -6.48
N ILE A 61 1.19 -8.31 -6.74
CA ILE A 61 1.00 -7.76 -8.08
C ILE A 61 2.27 -7.12 -8.67
N ALA A 62 3.20 -6.70 -7.81
CA ALA A 62 4.47 -6.07 -8.14
C ALA A 62 5.60 -7.11 -8.12
N THR A 63 5.79 -7.80 -9.24
CA THR A 63 6.82 -8.85 -9.38
C THR A 63 7.85 -8.44 -10.41
N THR A 64 9.05 -9.02 -10.41
CA THR A 64 10.07 -8.72 -11.44
C THR A 64 9.54 -8.94 -12.87
N SER A 65 8.70 -9.96 -13.08
CA SER A 65 8.07 -10.25 -14.38
C SER A 65 6.88 -9.34 -14.72
N ASN A 66 6.33 -8.64 -13.74
CA ASN A 66 5.23 -7.70 -13.90
C ASN A 66 5.41 -6.53 -12.91
N PRO A 67 6.32 -5.59 -13.23
CA PRO A 67 6.62 -4.50 -12.33
C PRO A 67 5.42 -3.56 -12.20
N LEU A 68 5.24 -3.01 -11.00
CA LEU A 68 4.24 -2.01 -10.68
C LEU A 68 4.92 -0.67 -10.43
N VAL A 69 4.45 0.36 -11.13
CA VAL A 69 4.81 1.75 -10.84
C VAL A 69 3.60 2.42 -10.19
N LEU A 70 3.77 2.95 -8.98
CA LEU A 70 2.78 3.80 -8.32
C LEU A 70 3.26 5.25 -8.40
N PHE A 71 2.54 6.07 -9.16
CA PHE A 71 2.75 7.51 -9.25
C PHE A 71 1.67 8.24 -8.46
N LEU A 72 2.09 9.10 -7.52
CA LEU A 72 1.20 9.98 -6.76
C LEU A 72 1.69 11.43 -6.86
N ASP A 73 0.78 12.32 -7.24
CA ASP A 73 1.02 13.76 -7.26
C ASP A 73 0.49 14.43 -5.98
N ASP A 74 0.97 15.64 -5.71
CA ASP A 74 0.55 16.49 -4.58
C ASP A 74 0.57 15.77 -3.21
N LEU A 75 1.66 15.06 -2.89
CA LEU A 75 1.80 14.33 -1.62
C LEU A 75 1.71 15.23 -0.38
N GLN A 76 1.92 16.54 -0.53
CA GLN A 76 1.74 17.50 0.56
C GLN A 76 0.29 17.54 1.10
N TRP A 77 -0.70 17.01 0.36
CA TRP A 77 -2.10 16.93 0.82
C TRP A 77 -2.46 15.55 1.39
N ALA A 78 -1.52 14.60 1.41
CA ALA A 78 -1.77 13.27 1.96
C ALA A 78 -1.88 13.32 3.50
N ASP A 79 -2.83 12.56 4.04
CA ASP A 79 -2.94 12.41 5.49
C ASP A 79 -1.81 11.54 6.07
N GLU A 80 -1.66 11.60 7.40
CA GLU A 80 -0.60 10.87 8.10
C GLU A 80 -0.68 9.35 7.88
N LEU A 81 -1.88 8.77 7.84
CA LEU A 81 -2.06 7.33 7.65
C LEU A 81 -1.58 6.91 6.26
N SER A 82 -1.93 7.66 5.23
CA SER A 82 -1.52 7.44 3.85
C SER A 82 0.00 7.51 3.71
N LEU A 83 0.63 8.54 4.29
CA LEU A 83 2.08 8.69 4.28
C LEU A 83 2.80 7.52 4.97
N ARG A 84 2.26 7.03 6.10
CA ARG A 84 2.79 5.85 6.81
C ARG A 84 2.66 4.55 6.02
N ILE A 85 1.61 4.42 5.21
CA ILE A 85 1.43 3.26 4.32
C ILE A 85 2.42 3.35 3.16
N ILE A 86 2.54 4.52 2.52
CA ILE A 86 3.49 4.76 1.43
C ILE A 86 4.92 4.45 1.89
N SER A 87 5.35 5.02 3.02
CA SER A 87 6.68 4.75 3.60
C SER A 87 6.92 3.25 3.80
N ALA A 88 5.90 2.51 4.25
CA ALA A 88 6.03 1.08 4.47
C ALA A 88 6.09 0.26 3.18
N LEU A 89 5.48 0.72 2.10
CA LEU A 89 5.63 0.10 0.78
C LEU A 89 7.02 0.36 0.20
N ILE A 90 7.55 1.56 0.35
CA ILE A 90 8.89 1.93 -0.15
C ILE A 90 9.98 1.15 0.60
N ARG A 91 9.83 0.97 1.91
CA ARG A 91 10.81 0.25 2.76
C ARG A 91 10.69 -1.28 2.67
N ASP A 92 9.80 -1.79 1.83
CA ASP A 92 9.54 -3.21 1.70
C ASP A 92 10.59 -3.90 0.82
N THR A 93 11.66 -4.42 1.44
CA THR A 93 12.78 -5.06 0.73
C THR A 93 12.42 -6.37 0.03
N GLU A 94 11.30 -7.00 0.42
CA GLU A 94 10.80 -8.21 -0.25
C GLU A 94 10.10 -7.89 -1.57
N ASN A 95 9.79 -6.61 -1.82
CA ASN A 95 9.06 -6.17 -3.00
C ASN A 95 10.02 -5.85 -4.15
N THR A 96 10.30 -6.86 -4.97
CA THR A 96 11.31 -6.82 -6.03
C THR A 96 10.85 -6.20 -7.35
N GLY A 97 9.56 -5.85 -7.46
CA GLY A 97 8.96 -5.35 -8.69
C GLY A 97 8.23 -4.02 -8.53
N PHE A 98 8.55 -3.24 -7.49
CA PHE A 98 7.82 -2.01 -7.18
C PHE A 98 8.68 -0.77 -7.32
N LEU A 99 8.15 0.23 -8.01
CA LEU A 99 8.71 1.57 -8.09
C LEU A 99 7.66 2.58 -7.60
N PHE A 100 8.04 3.40 -6.64
CA PHE A 100 7.23 4.54 -6.21
C PHE A 100 7.79 5.83 -6.78
N ILE A 101 6.92 6.66 -7.33
CA ILE A 101 7.25 8.01 -7.79
C ILE A 101 6.27 8.98 -7.13
N GLY A 102 6.80 9.96 -6.42
CA GLY A 102 6.04 10.95 -5.68
C GLY A 102 6.45 12.36 -6.07
N SER A 103 5.49 13.28 -6.03
CA SER A 103 5.67 14.71 -6.25
C SER A 103 5.11 15.48 -5.05
N TYR A 104 5.84 16.48 -4.56
CA TYR A 104 5.34 17.41 -3.57
C TYR A 104 6.01 18.77 -3.67
N ARG A 105 5.36 19.80 -3.11
CA ARG A 105 5.88 21.16 -3.03
C ARG A 105 6.49 21.40 -1.65
N ASP A 106 7.78 21.72 -1.62
CA ASP A 106 8.56 21.95 -0.40
C ASP A 106 8.10 23.17 0.40
N ASN A 107 7.55 24.18 -0.27
CA ASN A 107 7.01 25.39 0.35
C ASN A 107 5.59 25.23 0.92
N GLU A 108 4.91 24.10 0.69
CA GLU A 108 3.57 23.80 1.22
C GLU A 108 3.62 22.88 2.46
N VAL A 109 4.82 22.53 2.96
CA VAL A 109 5.02 21.67 4.14
C VAL A 109 6.05 22.28 5.09
N ALA A 110 5.81 22.20 6.39
CA ALA A 110 6.78 22.59 7.40
C ALA A 110 7.82 21.48 7.63
N PRO A 111 9.06 21.79 8.02
CA PRO A 111 10.08 20.78 8.33
C PRO A 111 9.68 19.78 9.45
N SER A 112 8.74 20.17 10.31
CA SER A 112 8.18 19.33 11.37
C SER A 112 7.04 18.43 10.91
N ASP A 113 6.53 18.61 9.69
CA ASP A 113 5.46 17.79 9.14
C ASP A 113 5.98 16.41 8.77
N LEU A 114 5.06 15.44 8.75
CA LEU A 114 5.43 14.04 8.56
C LEU A 114 6.07 13.76 7.19
N LEU A 115 5.61 14.41 6.13
CA LEU A 115 6.12 14.16 4.78
C LEU A 115 7.63 14.47 4.66
N PRO A 116 8.12 15.68 5.00
CA PRO A 116 9.56 15.97 5.02
C PRO A 116 10.38 15.02 5.91
N ILE A 117 9.86 14.67 7.09
CA ILE A 117 10.53 13.73 8.01
C ILE A 117 10.72 12.37 7.33
N LEU A 118 9.65 11.81 6.74
CA LEU A 118 9.72 10.52 6.06
C LEU A 118 10.64 10.55 4.84
N MET A 119 10.67 11.64 4.07
CA MET A 119 11.59 11.77 2.93
C MET A 119 13.06 11.72 3.39
N ASN A 120 13.40 12.43 4.46
CA ASN A 120 14.75 12.39 5.04
C ASN A 120 15.12 11.00 5.56
N GLU A 121 14.20 10.30 6.22
CA GLU A 121 14.41 8.92 6.68
C GLU A 121 14.67 7.96 5.51
N LEU A 122 13.92 8.10 4.42
CA LEU A 122 14.07 7.28 3.22
C LEU A 122 15.40 7.56 2.50
N GLU A 123 15.84 8.81 2.44
CA GLU A 123 17.14 9.17 1.88
C GLU A 123 18.31 8.63 2.71
N ALA A 124 18.21 8.73 4.03
CA ALA A 124 19.21 8.18 4.96
C ALA A 124 19.25 6.63 4.95
N SER A 125 18.14 5.99 4.57
CA SER A 125 18.02 4.52 4.48
C SER A 125 18.57 3.94 3.18
N LYS A 126 19.17 4.75 2.28
CA LYS A 126 19.90 4.25 1.10
C LYS A 126 21.14 3.46 1.55
N VAL A 127 20.97 2.15 1.73
CA VAL A 127 22.03 1.14 1.85
C VAL A 127 22.08 0.33 0.56
#